data_AF-A0A7C4G8M1-F1
#
_entry.id   AF-A0A7C4G8M1-F1
#
_cell.length_a   1.000
_cell.length_b   1.000
_cell.length_c   1.000
_cell.angle_alpha   90.00
_cell.angle_beta   90.00
_cell.angle_gamma   90.00
#
_symmetry.space_group_name_H-M   'P 1'
#
loop_
_entity.id
_entity.type
_entity.pdbx_description
1 polymer ?
#
loop_
_entity_poly.entity_id
_entity_poly.type
_entity_poly.pdbx_seq_one_letter_code
_entity_poly.pdbx_strand_id
1 'polypeptide(L)'
;MRKKRKAFRQLSYIVANRMLSNLQRRLLVEAYFLQDKVTASRFVHYFSVRYDIPMSTVWCNLRELRDLGLIRYGEGNGMKVSEAGEIVVNAIPSMEYTQYMNNCIPILKKLEDFKIPVDIKA
;
A
#
# COMPACT_ATOMS: atom_id res chain seq x y z
N MET A 1 13.56 -27.31 7.01
CA MET A 1 13.19 -25.88 6.87
C MET A 1 12.03 -25.58 5.89
N ARG A 2 11.63 -26.46 4.95
CA ARG A 2 10.61 -26.19 3.91
C ARG A 2 9.14 -26.08 4.41
N LYS A 3 8.75 -26.80 5.47
CA LYS A 3 7.36 -26.86 5.97
C LYS A 3 6.90 -25.56 6.67
N LYS A 4 7.78 -24.90 7.44
CA LYS A 4 7.46 -23.65 8.17
C LYS A 4 7.06 -22.50 7.23
N ARG A 5 7.73 -22.37 6.08
CA ARG A 5 7.44 -21.33 5.07
C ARG A 5 6.06 -21.50 4.42
N LYS A 6 5.58 -22.74 4.25
CA LYS A 6 4.28 -23.02 3.62
C LYS A 6 3.12 -22.69 4.56
N ALA A 7 3.23 -23.06 5.83
CA ALA A 7 2.24 -22.74 6.87
C ALA A 7 2.11 -21.23 7.09
N PHE A 8 3.24 -20.52 7.12
CA PHE A 8 3.26 -19.07 7.29
C PHE A 8 2.63 -18.30 6.11
N ARG A 9 2.88 -18.72 4.86
CA ARG A 9 2.17 -18.18 3.69
C ARG A 9 0.67 -18.41 3.76
N GLN A 10 0.25 -19.59 4.20
CA GLN A 10 -1.17 -19.94 4.29
C GLN A 10 -1.90 -19.14 5.39
N LEU A 11 -1.26 -18.95 6.55
CA LEU A 11 -1.76 -18.05 7.60
C LEU A 11 -1.84 -16.61 7.12
N SER A 12 -0.81 -16.11 6.44
CA SER A 12 -0.79 -14.75 5.89
C SER A 12 -1.88 -14.54 4.84
N TYR A 13 -2.13 -15.54 3.99
CA TYR A 13 -3.25 -15.55 3.03
C TYR A 13 -4.62 -15.51 3.73
N ILE A 14 -4.80 -16.27 4.82
CA ILE A 14 -6.05 -16.28 5.60
C ILE A 14 -6.28 -14.93 6.26
N VAL A 15 -5.24 -14.34 6.87
CA VAL A 15 -5.30 -12.98 7.45
C VAL A 15 -5.63 -11.95 6.37
N ALA A 16 -4.95 -12.01 5.22
CA ALA A 16 -5.18 -11.12 4.08
C ALA A 16 -6.62 -11.19 3.55
N ASN A 17 -7.20 -12.39 3.41
CA ASN A 17 -8.50 -12.57 2.79
C ASN A 17 -9.69 -12.52 3.76
N ARG A 18 -9.50 -12.86 5.03
CA ARG A 18 -10.60 -12.90 6.02
C ARG A 18 -10.62 -11.74 6.98
N MET A 19 -9.47 -11.10 7.27
CA MET A 19 -9.38 -10.06 8.29
C MET A 19 -9.31 -8.64 7.71
N LEU A 20 -8.80 -8.48 6.48
CA LEU A 20 -8.74 -7.17 5.84
C LEU A 20 -9.98 -6.91 4.97
N SER A 21 -10.59 -5.74 5.17
CA SER A 21 -11.63 -5.24 4.28
C SER A 21 -11.10 -5.06 2.85
N ASN A 22 -11.99 -4.99 1.86
CA ASN A 22 -11.59 -4.73 0.47
C ASN A 22 -10.84 -3.39 0.34
N LEU A 23 -11.23 -2.39 1.15
CA LEU A 23 -10.58 -1.09 1.20
C LEU A 23 -9.16 -1.19 1.79
N GLN A 24 -9.01 -1.86 2.93
CA GLN A 24 -7.71 -2.07 3.57
C GLN A 24 -6.74 -2.84 2.67
N ARG A 25 -7.22 -3.85 1.93
CA ARG A 25 -6.42 -4.58 0.95
C ARG A 25 -5.91 -3.65 -0.16
N ARG A 26 -6.79 -2.84 -0.76
CA ARG A 26 -6.39 -1.86 -1.79
C ARG A 26 -5.41 -0.83 -1.23
N LEU A 27 -5.66 -0.33 -0.03
CA LEU A 27 -4.76 0.61 0.66
C LEU A 27 -3.36 0.02 0.85
N LEU A 28 -3.28 -1.21 1.36
CA LEU A 28 -2.01 -1.87 1.60
C LEU A 28 -1.24 -2.12 0.29
N VAL A 29 -1.93 -2.48 -0.78
CA VAL A 29 -1.32 -2.68 -2.10
C VAL A 29 -0.80 -1.36 -2.69
N GLU A 30 -1.59 -0.29 -2.67
CA GLU A 30 -1.14 1.03 -3.15
C GLU A 30 0.01 1.56 -2.31
N ALA A 31 -0.06 1.37 -0.98
CA ALA A 31 1.01 1.74 -0.06
C ALA A 31 2.32 1.01 -0.41
N TYR A 32 2.25 -0.26 -0.80
CA TYR A 32 3.43 -1.04 -1.21
C TYR A 32 4.09 -0.50 -2.48
N PHE A 33 3.32 -0.02 -3.46
CA PHE A 33 3.88 0.51 -4.71
C PHE A 33 4.36 1.95 -4.64
N LEU A 34 3.75 2.73 -3.74
CA LEU A 34 4.02 4.15 -3.55
C LEU A 34 4.90 4.42 -2.33
N GLN A 35 5.28 3.41 -1.55
CA GLN A 35 6.26 3.55 -0.48
C GLN A 35 7.54 4.21 -1.04
N ASP A 36 8.12 5.10 -0.24
CA ASP A 36 9.29 5.92 -0.59
C ASP A 36 9.12 6.93 -1.75
N LYS A 37 7.98 6.92 -2.46
CA LYS A 37 7.68 7.87 -3.56
C LYS A 37 6.84 9.06 -3.10
N VAL A 38 6.06 8.89 -2.04
CA VAL A 38 5.14 9.91 -1.51
C VAL A 38 5.16 9.92 0.02
N THR A 39 4.88 11.09 0.59
CA THR A 39 4.57 11.20 2.02
C THR A 39 3.20 10.59 2.32
N ALA A 40 2.97 10.22 3.58
CA ALA A 40 1.67 9.68 4.01
C ALA A 40 0.49 10.61 3.67
N SER A 41 0.64 11.92 3.86
CA SER A 41 -0.40 12.90 3.53
C SER A 41 -0.70 12.95 2.03
N ARG A 42 0.34 12.87 1.18
CA ARG A 42 0.16 12.85 -0.29
C ARG A 42 -0.47 11.54 -0.76
N PHE A 43 -0.07 10.42 -0.15
CA PHE A 43 -0.72 9.13 -0.37
C PHE A 43 -2.21 9.18 -0.06
N VAL A 44 -2.58 9.76 1.10
CA VAL A 44 -3.98 9.87 1.51
C VAL A 44 -4.79 10.73 0.55
N HIS A 45 -4.25 11.86 0.12
CA HIS A 45 -4.90 12.71 -0.86
C HIS A 45 -5.10 11.98 -2.20
N TYR A 46 -4.05 11.33 -2.71
CA TYR A 46 -4.13 10.52 -3.93
C TYR A 46 -5.21 9.43 -3.83
N PHE A 47 -5.21 8.66 -2.74
CA PHE A 47 -6.13 7.55 -2.56
C PHE A 47 -7.57 8.05 -2.43
N SER A 48 -7.76 9.14 -1.69
CA SER A 48 -9.05 9.78 -1.50
C SER A 48 -9.67 10.21 -2.84
N VAL A 49 -8.91 10.89 -3.69
CA VAL A 49 -9.36 11.34 -5.01
C VAL A 49 -9.58 10.16 -5.96
N ARG A 50 -8.67 9.18 -5.97
CA ARG A 50 -8.75 8.05 -6.92
C ARG A 50 -9.95 7.15 -6.67
N TYR A 51 -10.35 6.96 -5.41
CA TYR A 51 -11.39 6.01 -5.02
C TYR A 51 -12.68 6.68 -4.54
N ASP A 52 -12.75 8.01 -4.55
CA ASP A 52 -13.87 8.79 -3.98
C ASP A 52 -14.18 8.41 -2.52
N ILE A 53 -13.13 8.41 -1.70
CA ILE A 53 -13.20 8.04 -0.27
C ILE A 53 -12.74 9.23 0.57
N PRO A 54 -13.47 9.62 1.63
CA PRO A 54 -13.05 10.72 2.49
C PRO A 54 -11.65 10.50 3.07
N MET A 55 -10.80 11.53 3.07
CA MET A 55 -9.44 11.46 3.62
C MET A 55 -9.41 10.97 5.07
N SER A 56 -10.41 11.32 5.88
CA SER A 56 -10.57 10.83 7.25
C SER A 56 -10.72 9.31 7.32
N THR A 57 -11.53 8.73 6.44
CA THR A 57 -11.71 7.28 6.31
C THR A 57 -10.41 6.60 5.88
N VAL A 58 -9.68 7.19 4.94
CA VAL A 58 -8.36 6.68 4.51
C VAL A 58 -7.38 6.67 5.69
N TRP A 59 -7.29 7.76 6.44
CA TRP A 59 -6.43 7.84 7.65
C TRP A 59 -6.80 6.81 8.71
N CYS A 60 -8.10 6.58 8.95
CA CYS A 60 -8.55 5.56 9.91
C CYS A 60 -8.07 4.16 9.50
N ASN A 61 -8.25 3.80 8.23
CA ASN A 61 -7.81 2.49 7.72
C ASN A 61 -6.29 2.34 7.72
N LEU A 62 -5.53 3.41 7.43
CA LEU A 62 -4.07 3.38 7.56
C LEU A 62 -3.63 3.17 9.01
N ARG A 63 -4.32 3.79 9.97
CA ARG A 63 -4.06 3.56 11.40
C ARG A 63 -4.29 2.11 11.79
N GLU A 64 -5.40 1.51 11.36
CA GLU A 64 -5.69 0.10 11.59
C GLU A 64 -4.63 -0.82 10.97
N LEU A 65 -4.20 -0.55 9.73
CA LEU A 65 -3.13 -1.30 9.08
C LEU A 65 -1.80 -1.19 9.83
N ARG A 66 -1.51 -0.02 10.43
CA ARG A 66 -0.32 0.18 11.27
C ARG A 66 -0.44 -0.59 12.58
N ASP A 67 -1.61 -0.57 13.21
CA ASP A 67 -1.86 -1.25 14.49
C ASP A 67 -1.83 -2.78 14.30
N LEU A 68 -2.17 -3.28 13.10
CA LEU A 68 -1.93 -4.66 12.66
C LEU A 68 -0.45 -4.97 12.33
N GLY A 69 0.43 -3.98 12.42
CA GLY A 69 1.85 -4.10 12.12
C GLY A 69 2.17 -4.25 10.63
N LEU A 70 1.21 -4.01 9.73
CA LEU A 70 1.38 -4.20 8.28
C LEU A 70 2.09 -3.02 7.62
N ILE A 71 1.92 -1.80 8.16
CA ILE A 71 2.64 -0.60 7.73
C ILE A 71 3.35 0.09 8.90
N ARG A 72 4.30 0.95 8.58
CA ARG A 72 5.03 1.80 9.53
C ARG A 72 5.16 3.22 8.96
N TYR A 73 5.09 4.21 9.84
CA TYR A 73 5.51 5.57 9.51
C TYR A 73 7.01 5.67 9.80
N GLY A 74 7.81 6.00 8.80
CA GLY A 74 9.24 6.24 8.93
C GLY A 74 9.53 7.66 9.42
N GLU A 75 10.79 7.91 9.74
CA GLU A 75 11.30 9.27 9.98
C GLU A 75 11.15 10.10 8.70
N GLY A 76 10.67 11.35 8.82
CA GLY A 76 10.51 12.26 7.67
C GLY A 76 9.22 12.13 6.87
N ASN A 77 8.12 11.64 7.47
CA ASN A 77 6.76 11.55 6.88
C ASN A 77 6.56 10.46 5.79
N GLY A 78 7.53 9.57 5.60
CA GLY A 78 7.40 8.42 4.70
C GLY A 78 6.54 7.31 5.29
N MET A 79 5.66 6.71 4.49
CA MET A 79 4.93 5.49 4.86
C MET A 79 5.62 4.30 4.20
N LYS A 80 5.91 3.26 4.98
CA LYS A 80 6.53 2.01 4.51
C LYS A 80 5.67 0.81 4.83
N VAL A 81 5.64 -0.16 3.93
CA VAL A 81 5.06 -1.47 4.21
C VAL A 81 6.09 -2.29 4.98
N SER A 82 5.64 -2.97 6.03
CA SER A 82 6.50 -3.87 6.82
C SER A 82 6.71 -5.20 6.08
N GLU A 83 7.67 -6.00 6.51
CA GLU A 83 7.84 -7.38 6.01
C GLU A 83 6.52 -8.18 6.06
N ALA A 84 5.77 -8.08 7.16
CA ALA A 84 4.45 -8.73 7.30
C ALA A 84 3.44 -8.23 6.27
N GLY A 85 3.42 -6.92 6.02
CA GLY A 85 2.60 -6.30 4.98
C GLY A 85 2.97 -6.77 3.57
N GLU A 86 4.26 -6.92 3.26
CA GLU A 86 4.71 -7.44 1.97
C GLU A 86 4.26 -8.88 1.75
N ILE A 87 4.33 -9.72 2.79
CA ILE A 87 3.86 -11.11 2.72
C ILE A 87 2.36 -11.15 2.44
N VAL A 88 1.58 -10.26 3.07
CA VAL A 88 0.14 -10.10 2.84
C VAL A 88 -0.13 -9.65 1.40
N VAL A 89 0.56 -8.62 0.90
CA VAL A 89 0.41 -8.13 -0.48
C VAL A 89 0.72 -9.23 -1.49
N ASN A 90 1.82 -9.97 -1.30
CA ASN A 90 2.23 -11.07 -2.17
C ASN A 90 1.29 -12.30 -2.09
N ALA A 91 0.43 -12.38 -1.08
CA ALA A 91 -0.57 -13.43 -0.95
C ALA A 91 -1.92 -13.07 -1.61
N ILE A 92 -2.14 -11.81 -1.97
CA ILE A 92 -3.36 -11.39 -2.68
C ILE A 92 -3.27 -11.89 -4.14
N PRO A 93 -4.25 -12.69 -4.63
CA PRO A 93 -4.19 -13.26 -5.98
C PRO A 93 -4.10 -12.16 -7.05
N SER A 94 -3.07 -12.25 -7.89
CA SER A 94 -2.84 -11.30 -8.97
C SER A 94 -3.76 -11.57 -10.15
N MET A 95 -4.94 -10.94 -10.20
CA MET A 95 -5.72 -10.87 -11.47
C MET A 95 -5.83 -9.47 -12.07
N GLU A 96 -5.44 -8.40 -11.38
CA GLU A 96 -5.57 -7.01 -11.90
C GLU A 96 -4.32 -6.13 -11.70
N TYR A 97 -3.16 -6.69 -11.35
CA TYR A 97 -2.01 -5.90 -10.87
C TYR A 97 -1.27 -5.13 -11.99
N THR A 98 -1.10 -5.71 -13.18
CA THR A 98 -0.33 -5.09 -14.26
C THR A 98 -1.11 -3.94 -14.95
N GLN A 99 -2.43 -4.08 -15.04
CA GLN A 99 -3.31 -3.06 -15.62
C GLN A 99 -3.49 -1.86 -14.67
N TYR A 100 -3.41 -2.10 -13.37
CA TYR A 100 -3.48 -1.07 -12.33
C TYR A 100 -2.27 -0.12 -12.34
N MET A 101 -1.04 -0.65 -12.48
CA MET A 101 0.19 0.16 -12.53
C MET A 101 0.24 1.13 -13.72
N ASN A 102 -0.28 0.71 -14.88
CA ASN A 102 -0.37 1.56 -16.07
C ASN A 102 -1.32 2.76 -15.89
N ASN A 103 -2.30 2.65 -14.97
CA ASN A 103 -3.30 3.68 -14.70
C ASN A 103 -2.95 4.60 -13.51
N CYS A 104 -1.93 4.29 -12.70
CA CYS A 104 -1.56 5.09 -11.52
C CYS A 104 -0.63 6.27 -11.87
N ILE A 105 0.32 6.06 -12.78
CA ILE A 105 1.33 7.07 -13.16
C ILE A 105 0.71 8.36 -13.75
N PRO A 106 -0.32 8.30 -14.63
CA PRO A 106 -0.92 9.51 -15.18
C PRO A 106 -1.68 10.35 -14.14
N ILE A 107 -2.27 9.73 -13.11
CA ILE A 107 -3.00 10.44 -12.05
C ILE A 107 -2.03 11.18 -11.14
N LEU A 108 -0.89 10.56 -10.79
CA LEU A 108 0.16 11.23 -10.01
C LEU A 108 0.76 12.44 -10.74
N LYS A 109 0.82 12.40 -12.08
CA LYS A 109 1.27 13.54 -12.90
C LYS A 109 0.23 14.67 -13.01
N LYS A 110 -1.07 14.36 -12.89
CA LYS A 110 -2.17 15.34 -12.95
C LYS A 110 -2.44 16.05 -11.63
N LEU A 111 -1.96 15.51 -10.51
CA LEU A 111 -1.88 16.23 -9.24
C LEU A 111 -0.66 17.17 -9.35
N GLU A 112 -0.88 18.40 -9.82
CA GLU A 112 0.08 19.42 -10.34
C GLU A 112 1.33 19.75 -9.49
N ASP A 113 1.57 19.09 -8.36
CA ASP A 113 2.72 19.29 -7.49
C ASP A 113 3.72 18.12 -7.45
N PHE A 114 3.56 17.07 -8.27
CA PHE A 114 4.50 15.94 -8.27
C PHE A 114 5.82 16.29 -8.97
N LYS A 115 6.69 17.04 -8.27
CA LYS A 115 8.13 16.98 -8.53
C LYS A 115 8.60 15.59 -8.12
N ILE A 116 8.88 14.75 -9.10
CA ILE A 116 9.69 13.53 -8.93
C ILE A 116 10.93 13.96 -8.11
N PRO A 117 11.28 13.28 -7.00
CA PRO A 117 12.56 13.53 -6.35
C PRO A 117 13.66 13.36 -7.39
N VAL A 118 14.38 14.45 -7.63
CA VAL A 118 15.44 14.56 -8.63
C VAL A 118 16.46 13.44 -8.42
N ASP A 119 16.85 12.83 -9.53
CA ASP A 119 17.98 11.91 -9.77
C ASP A 119 18.01 10.56 -9.03
N ILE A 120 17.55 9.51 -9.73
CA ILE A 120 18.28 8.23 -9.73
C ILE A 120 19.21 8.28 -10.94
N LYS A 121 20.47 8.64 -10.72
CA LYS A 121 21.51 8.48 -11.75
C LYS A 121 21.66 7.00 -12.08
N ALA A 122 21.68 6.73 -13.39
CA ALA A 122 21.90 5.44 -14.02
C ALA A 122 23.25 4.81 -13.64
#